data_AF-A0A1U9K176-F1
#
_entry.id   AF-A0A1U9K176-F1
#
_cell.length_a   1.000
_cell.length_b   1.000
_cell.length_c   1.000
_cell.angle_alpha   90.00
_cell.angle_beta   90.00
_cell.angle_gamma   90.00
#
_symmetry.space_group_name_H-M   'P 1'
#
loop_
_entity.id
_entity.type
_entity.pdbx_description
1 polymer ?
#
loop_
_entity_poly.entity_id
_entity_poly.type
_entity_poly.pdbx_seq_one_letter_code
_entity_poly.pdbx_strand_id
1 'polypeptide(L)'
;MQYQWYNPADGGMDAKLTSFELVDGIVVAVGYFPVAPTLEQVQTVLNEAVHAFDTDPVGALRKFANRTGEFQFRGLRVLVLDVDQQTVVFDAADRYLKGVNLADVVDVTGQPFLLQMADTAQTDFMQQLDALILNLQTKRVTVQRIFFKRSGSHVIGVQAEIKENTEL
;
A
#
# COMPACT_ATOMS: atom_id res chain seq x y z
N MET A 1 -6.17 -16.90 -7.97
CA MET A 1 -7.02 -15.92 -7.24
C MET A 1 -6.25 -15.38 -6.05
N GLN A 2 -6.34 -14.07 -5.76
CA GLN A 2 -5.77 -13.48 -4.54
C GLN A 2 -6.87 -13.27 -3.48
N TYR A 3 -6.53 -13.50 -2.21
CA TYR A 3 -7.40 -13.19 -1.08
C TYR A 3 -6.57 -12.80 0.15
N GLN A 4 -7.25 -12.27 1.17
CA GLN A 4 -6.65 -11.94 2.47
C GLN A 4 -6.88 -13.13 3.42
N TRP A 5 -5.79 -13.70 3.93
CA TRP A 5 -5.79 -14.81 4.85
C TRP A 5 -5.37 -14.34 6.24
N TYR A 6 -6.11 -14.72 7.28
CA TYR A 6 -5.70 -14.49 8.65
C TYR A 6 -4.52 -15.40 9.00
N ASN A 7 -3.37 -14.80 9.32
CA ASN A 7 -2.17 -15.51 9.71
C ASN A 7 -2.10 -15.66 11.23
N PRO A 8 -2.30 -16.87 11.80
CA PRO A 8 -2.29 -17.04 13.25
C PRO A 8 -0.88 -16.92 13.86
N ALA A 9 0.20 -17.00 13.08
CA ALA A 9 1.56 -16.88 13.61
C ALA A 9 1.93 -15.42 13.98
N ASP A 10 1.31 -14.44 13.35
CA ASP A 10 1.54 -13.02 13.61
C ASP A 10 0.26 -12.21 13.91
N GLY A 11 -0.92 -12.83 13.76
CA GLY A 11 -2.23 -12.21 13.96
C GLY A 11 -2.62 -11.25 12.83
N GLY A 12 -1.83 -11.18 11.76
CA GLY A 12 -2.03 -10.28 10.63
C GLY A 12 -2.97 -10.83 9.56
N MET A 13 -3.32 -9.97 8.60
CA MET A 13 -3.97 -10.38 7.35
C MET A 13 -2.94 -10.35 6.23
N ASP A 14 -2.68 -11.51 5.63
CA ASP A 14 -1.70 -11.67 4.56
C ASP A 14 -2.38 -11.91 3.22
N ALA A 15 -1.83 -11.29 2.18
CA ALA A 15 -2.17 -11.66 0.82
C ALA A 15 -1.75 -13.12 0.57
N LYS A 16 -2.66 -13.93 0.02
CA LYS A 16 -2.40 -15.29 -0.45
C LYS A 16 -2.82 -15.41 -1.90
N LEU A 17 -1.99 -16.09 -2.68
CA LEU A 17 -2.33 -16.53 -4.03
C LEU A 17 -2.75 -17.99 -4.00
N THR A 18 -3.90 -18.28 -4.60
CA THR A 18 -4.38 -19.65 -4.80
C THR A 18 -4.36 -19.97 -6.30
N SER A 19 -3.63 -21.01 -6.65
CA SER A 19 -3.79 -21.71 -7.93
C SER A 19 -4.74 -22.87 -7.73
N PHE A 20 -5.62 -23.13 -8.71
CA PHE A 20 -6.54 -24.26 -8.64
C PHE A 20 -6.75 -24.87 -10.03
N GLU A 21 -7.08 -26.15 -10.06
CA GLU A 21 -7.37 -26.91 -11.27
C GLU A 21 -8.52 -27.90 -11.01
N LEU A 22 -9.32 -28.18 -12.04
CA LEU A 22 -10.36 -29.21 -12.00
C LEU A 22 -9.80 -30.50 -12.59
N VAL A 23 -9.67 -31.54 -11.77
CA VAL A 23 -9.16 -32.87 -12.15
C VAL A 23 -10.23 -33.91 -11.83
N ASP A 24 -10.75 -34.58 -12.86
CA ASP A 24 -11.81 -35.60 -12.74
C ASP A 24 -13.02 -35.17 -11.89
N GLY A 25 -13.44 -33.92 -12.04
CA GLY A 25 -14.57 -33.35 -11.29
C GLY A 25 -14.23 -32.88 -9.87
N ILE A 26 -12.97 -32.93 -9.45
CA ILE A 26 -12.48 -32.48 -8.16
C ILE A 26 -11.66 -31.20 -8.34
N VAL A 27 -11.93 -30.17 -7.53
CA VAL A 27 -11.10 -28.95 -7.50
C VAL A 27 -9.93 -29.18 -6.55
N VAL A 28 -8.71 -29.16 -7.09
CA VAL A 28 -7.47 -29.16 -6.32
C VAL A 28 -6.94 -27.73 -6.26
N ALA A 29 -6.67 -27.22 -5.07
CA ALA A 29 -6.19 -25.85 -4.86
C ALA A 29 -4.95 -25.81 -3.97
N VAL A 30 -3.98 -24.98 -4.34
CA VAL A 30 -2.74 -24.76 -3.59
C VAL A 30 -2.58 -23.28 -3.32
N GLY A 31 -2.47 -22.93 -2.04
CA GLY A 31 -2.24 -21.57 -1.57
C GLY A 31 -0.78 -21.33 -1.24
N TYR A 32 -0.20 -20.23 -1.73
CA TYR A 32 1.15 -19.78 -1.40
C TYR A 32 1.17 -18.27 -1.10
N PHE A 33 2.19 -17.83 -0.36
CA PHE A 33 2.41 -16.40 -0.16
C PHE A 33 2.96 -15.79 -1.46
N PRO A 34 2.46 -14.62 -1.90
CA PRO A 34 3.05 -13.93 -3.03
C PRO A 34 4.51 -13.58 -2.71
N VAL A 35 5.38 -13.75 -3.71
CA VAL A 35 6.70 -13.11 -3.70
C VAL A 35 6.49 -11.60 -3.64
N ALA A 36 7.41 -10.86 -3.00
CA ALA A 36 7.36 -9.39 -3.02
C ALA A 36 7.23 -8.87 -4.47
N PRO A 37 6.57 -7.71 -4.66
CA PRO A 37 6.57 -7.04 -5.95
C PRO A 37 7.98 -6.56 -6.28
N THR A 38 8.43 -6.76 -7.51
CA THR A 38 9.69 -6.16 -7.99
C THR A 38 9.54 -4.64 -8.10
N LEU A 39 10.64 -3.89 -8.10
CA LEU A 39 10.61 -2.44 -8.33
C LEU A 39 9.86 -2.03 -9.61
N GLU A 40 9.99 -2.81 -10.69
CA GLU A 40 9.24 -2.58 -11.94
C GLU A 40 7.73 -2.71 -11.70
N GLN A 41 7.29 -3.75 -11.00
CA GLN A 41 5.87 -3.96 -10.67
C GLN A 41 5.33 -2.86 -9.75
N VAL A 42 6.11 -2.44 -8.75
CA VAL A 42 5.79 -1.30 -7.89
C VAL A 42 5.59 -0.04 -8.73
N GLN A 43 6.52 0.24 -9.65
CA GLN A 43 6.44 1.39 -10.54
C GLN A 43 5.21 1.34 -11.46
N THR A 44 4.87 0.16 -11.99
CA THR A 44 3.64 -0.04 -12.78
C THR A 44 2.41 0.32 -11.95
N VAL A 45 2.24 -0.27 -10.77
CA VAL A 45 1.06 -0.03 -9.91
C VAL A 45 0.98 1.44 -9.48
N LEU A 46 2.11 2.06 -9.16
CA LEU A 46 2.18 3.47 -8.80
C LEU A 46 1.75 4.38 -9.96
N ASN A 47 2.27 4.14 -11.18
CA ASN A 47 1.90 4.92 -12.35
C ASN A 47 0.41 4.75 -12.71
N GLU A 48 -0.12 3.53 -12.60
CA GLU A 48 -1.55 3.26 -12.78
C GLU A 48 -2.41 3.98 -11.74
N ALA A 49 -1.96 4.04 -10.48
CA ALA A 49 -2.67 4.74 -9.41
C ALA A 49 -2.66 6.25 -9.65
N VAL A 50 -1.52 6.84 -10.03
CA VAL A 50 -1.41 8.24 -10.42
C VAL A 50 -2.36 8.55 -11.56
N HIS A 51 -2.32 7.76 -12.64
CA HIS A 51 -3.16 7.98 -13.82
C HIS A 51 -4.66 7.86 -13.50
N ALA A 52 -5.05 6.85 -12.71
CA ALA A 52 -6.43 6.68 -12.29
C ALA A 52 -6.91 7.89 -11.47
N PHE A 53 -6.09 8.36 -10.54
CA PHE A 53 -6.41 9.50 -9.70
C PHE A 53 -6.52 10.81 -10.50
N ASP A 54 -5.60 11.05 -11.43
CA ASP A 54 -5.63 12.24 -12.30
C ASP A 54 -6.87 12.28 -13.21
N THR A 55 -7.37 11.11 -13.62
CA THR A 55 -8.51 11.00 -14.54
C THR A 55 -9.85 11.14 -13.83
N ASP A 56 -10.04 10.44 -12.70
CA ASP A 56 -11.27 10.49 -11.89
C ASP A 56 -10.88 10.26 -10.43
N PRO A 57 -10.58 11.33 -9.66
CA PRO A 57 -10.14 11.19 -8.27
C PRO A 57 -11.14 10.39 -7.43
N VAL A 58 -12.44 10.67 -7.58
CA VAL A 58 -13.49 10.03 -6.78
C VAL A 58 -13.63 8.55 -7.15
N GLY A 59 -13.56 8.21 -8.44
CA GLY A 59 -13.53 6.82 -8.91
C GLY A 59 -12.27 6.07 -8.51
N ALA A 60 -11.11 6.72 -8.57
CA ALA A 60 -9.84 6.15 -8.15
C ALA A 60 -9.86 5.78 -6.67
N LEU A 61 -10.33 6.68 -5.79
CA LEU A 61 -10.45 6.39 -4.36
C LEU A 61 -11.36 5.16 -4.09
N ARG A 62 -12.44 4.98 -4.86
CA ARG A 62 -13.27 3.76 -4.78
C ARG A 62 -12.50 2.50 -5.21
N LYS A 63 -11.70 2.60 -6.27
CA LYS A 63 -10.85 1.49 -6.75
C LYS A 63 -9.76 1.14 -5.71
N PHE A 64 -9.10 2.14 -5.13
CA PHE A 64 -8.08 1.94 -4.10
C PHE A 64 -8.66 1.30 -2.83
N ALA A 65 -9.90 1.64 -2.47
CA ALA A 65 -10.61 1.03 -1.35
C ALA A 65 -11.06 -0.43 -1.63
N ASN A 66 -11.09 -0.88 -2.88
CA ASN A 66 -11.54 -2.22 -3.24
C ASN A 66 -10.48 -3.27 -2.88
N ARG A 67 -10.76 -4.08 -1.85
CA ARG A 67 -9.86 -5.13 -1.33
C ARG A 67 -9.65 -6.32 -2.27
N THR A 68 -10.41 -6.43 -3.34
CA THR A 68 -10.24 -7.44 -4.39
C THR A 68 -10.01 -6.80 -5.76
N GLY A 69 -9.70 -5.50 -5.79
CA GLY A 69 -9.47 -4.73 -7.01
C GLY A 69 -8.04 -4.81 -7.53
N GLU A 70 -7.80 -4.16 -8.66
CA GLU A 70 -6.54 -4.14 -9.40
C GLU A 70 -5.36 -3.56 -8.59
N PHE A 71 -5.62 -2.67 -7.63
CA PHE A 71 -4.58 -2.04 -6.81
C PHE A 71 -4.15 -2.86 -5.58
N GLN A 72 -4.72 -4.05 -5.38
CA GLN A 72 -4.34 -4.98 -4.32
C GLN A 72 -3.28 -5.97 -4.82
N PHE A 73 -2.20 -5.46 -5.41
CA PHE A 73 -1.18 -6.30 -6.02
C PHE A 73 -0.11 -6.72 -5.00
N ARG A 74 0.00 -8.02 -4.70
CA ARG A 74 1.08 -8.59 -3.86
C ARG A 74 1.32 -7.87 -2.53
N GLY A 75 0.25 -7.35 -1.90
CA GLY A 75 0.34 -6.63 -0.62
C GLY A 75 0.61 -5.13 -0.72
N LEU A 76 0.76 -4.57 -1.93
CA LEU A 76 0.77 -3.12 -2.12
C LEU A 76 -0.57 -2.51 -1.74
N ARG A 77 -0.52 -1.37 -1.05
CA ARG A 77 -1.67 -0.57 -0.63
C ARG A 77 -1.46 0.87 -1.06
N VAL A 78 -2.47 1.47 -1.68
CA VAL A 78 -2.39 2.85 -2.17
C VAL A 78 -2.66 3.84 -1.03
N LEU A 79 -1.96 4.97 -1.03
CA LEU A 79 -2.25 6.14 -0.21
C LEU A 79 -2.21 7.42 -1.05
N VAL A 80 -2.94 8.44 -0.62
CA VAL A 80 -3.03 9.75 -1.27
C VAL A 80 -2.98 10.85 -0.22
N LEU A 81 -2.11 11.84 -0.46
CA LEU A 81 -1.91 13.02 0.38
C LEU A 81 -2.30 14.28 -0.38
N ASP A 82 -2.86 15.26 0.32
CA ASP A 82 -3.05 16.63 -0.17
C ASP A 82 -1.90 17.49 0.36
N VAL A 83 -1.10 18.03 -0.56
CA VAL A 83 0.09 18.83 -0.24
C VAL A 83 -0.29 20.24 0.21
N ASP A 84 -1.33 20.82 -0.38
CA ASP A 84 -1.73 22.19 -0.10
C ASP A 84 -2.41 22.31 1.27
N GLN A 85 -3.24 21.31 1.62
CA GLN A 85 -3.90 21.22 2.92
C GLN A 85 -3.03 20.53 3.97
N GLN A 86 -1.95 19.87 3.56
CA GLN A 86 -1.13 19.00 4.41
C GLN A 86 -2.00 17.99 5.17
N THR A 87 -2.88 17.28 4.48
CA THR A 87 -3.73 16.24 5.07
C THR A 87 -3.70 14.94 4.29
N VAL A 88 -4.05 13.84 4.96
CA VAL A 88 -4.26 12.55 4.31
C VAL A 88 -5.63 12.53 3.61
N VAL A 89 -5.64 12.35 2.30
CA VAL A 89 -6.87 12.18 1.52
C VAL A 89 -7.40 10.75 1.66
N PHE A 90 -6.49 9.78 1.58
CA PHE A 90 -6.81 8.36 1.63
C PHE A 90 -5.60 7.54 2.04
N ASP A 91 -5.83 6.49 2.83
CA ASP A 91 -4.85 5.43 3.06
C ASP A 91 -5.55 4.08 3.14
N ALA A 92 -5.22 3.15 2.22
CA ALA A 92 -5.74 1.79 2.24
C ALA A 92 -5.21 0.97 3.43
N ALA A 93 -4.08 1.38 4.02
CA ALA A 93 -3.50 0.77 5.20
C ALA A 93 -4.23 1.14 6.48
N ASP A 94 -4.57 2.42 6.63
CA ASP A 94 -5.28 2.95 7.79
C ASP A 94 -6.31 4.02 7.39
N ARG A 95 -7.57 3.57 7.29
CA ARG A 95 -8.70 4.44 6.94
C ARG A 95 -8.98 5.55 7.96
N TYR A 96 -8.47 5.44 9.20
CA TYR A 96 -8.70 6.45 10.23
C TYR A 96 -7.83 7.68 10.04
N LEU A 97 -6.82 7.63 9.18
CA LEU A 97 -5.95 8.77 8.88
C LEU A 97 -6.62 9.83 8.01
N LYS A 98 -7.75 9.53 7.35
CA LYS A 98 -8.40 10.50 6.46
C LYS A 98 -8.68 11.84 7.17
N GLY A 99 -8.14 12.93 6.62
CA GLY A 99 -8.25 14.28 7.14
C GLY A 99 -7.26 14.64 8.26
N VAL A 100 -6.43 13.70 8.71
CA VAL A 100 -5.38 13.96 9.71
C VAL A 100 -4.26 14.79 9.05
N ASN A 101 -3.68 15.72 9.80
CA ASN A 101 -2.54 16.50 9.35
C ASN A 101 -1.30 15.62 9.17
N LEU A 102 -0.54 15.81 8.08
CA LEU A 102 0.63 14.99 7.78
C LEU A 102 1.72 15.05 8.88
N ALA A 103 1.83 16.18 9.59
CA ALA A 103 2.79 16.37 10.68
C ALA A 103 2.43 15.56 11.94
N ASP A 104 1.15 15.22 12.10
CA ASP A 104 0.66 14.45 13.25
C ASP A 104 0.80 12.94 13.04
N VAL A 105 1.04 12.51 11.80
CA VAL A 105 1.26 11.10 11.47
C VAL A 105 2.75 10.79 11.59
N VAL A 106 3.13 10.33 12.78
CA VAL A 106 4.51 9.99 13.11
C VAL A 106 4.75 8.48 13.16
N ASP A 107 5.96 8.08 12.79
CA ASP A 107 6.43 6.72 13.02
C ASP A 107 6.80 6.50 14.51
N VAL A 108 7.19 5.29 14.90
CA VAL A 108 7.53 4.99 16.31
C VAL A 108 8.74 5.77 16.85
N THR A 109 9.54 6.39 15.98
CA THR A 109 10.68 7.23 16.36
C THR A 109 10.30 8.71 16.50
N GLY A 110 9.05 9.06 16.19
CA GLY A 110 8.54 10.43 16.19
C GLY A 110 8.77 11.17 14.88
N GLN A 111 9.17 10.50 13.79
CA GLN A 111 9.38 11.14 12.50
C GLN A 111 8.06 11.32 11.75
N PRO A 112 7.71 12.56 11.30
CA PRO A 112 6.50 12.82 10.52
C PRO A 112 6.69 12.41 9.06
N PHE A 113 6.75 11.11 8.80
CA PHE A 113 7.17 10.55 7.51
C PHE A 113 6.24 10.92 6.35
N LEU A 114 4.93 11.10 6.58
CA LEU A 114 4.00 11.55 5.55
C LEU A 114 4.20 13.03 5.17
N LEU A 115 4.63 13.86 6.13
CA LEU A 115 5.01 15.24 5.84
C LEU A 115 6.30 15.28 5.02
N GLN A 116 7.32 14.50 5.43
CA GLN A 116 8.56 14.36 4.67
C GLN A 116 8.30 13.88 3.24
N MET A 117 7.38 12.92 3.08
CA MET A 117 6.92 12.43 1.78
C MET A 117 6.34 13.57 0.93
N ALA A 118 5.41 14.35 1.48
CA ALA A 118 4.80 15.47 0.78
C ALA A 118 5.80 16.58 0.39
N ASP A 119 6.75 16.89 1.29
CA ASP A 119 7.76 17.93 1.07
C ASP A 119 8.80 17.55 0.02
N THR A 120 9.13 16.26 -0.08
CA THR A 120 10.18 15.77 -0.98
C THR A 120 9.65 15.26 -2.31
N ALA A 121 8.34 15.01 -2.45
CA ALA A 121 7.76 14.39 -3.63
C ALA A 121 7.97 15.20 -4.91
N GLN A 122 8.41 14.49 -5.95
CA GLN A 122 8.64 15.01 -7.29
C GLN A 122 7.75 14.30 -8.30
N THR A 123 7.53 14.96 -9.43
CA THR A 123 6.66 14.47 -10.51
C THR A 123 7.39 13.51 -11.44
N ASP A 124 8.69 13.71 -11.64
CA ASP A 124 9.44 13.10 -12.74
C ASP A 124 9.85 11.65 -12.47
N PHE A 125 10.20 11.34 -11.22
CA PHE A 125 10.68 10.01 -10.84
C PHE A 125 10.02 9.52 -9.55
N MET A 126 9.95 8.20 -9.44
CA MET A 126 9.50 7.52 -8.23
C MET A 126 10.53 7.72 -7.12
N GLN A 127 10.08 8.17 -5.97
CA GLN A 127 10.87 8.23 -4.74
C GLN A 127 10.45 7.13 -3.79
N GLN A 128 11.29 6.87 -2.79
CA GLN A 128 10.99 5.91 -1.74
C GLN A 128 11.44 6.42 -0.37
N LEU A 129 10.74 5.97 0.67
CA LEU A 129 11.19 6.05 2.06
C LEU A 129 10.69 4.83 2.83
N ASP A 130 11.32 4.57 3.97
CA ASP A 130 10.90 3.55 4.93
C ASP A 130 10.40 4.23 6.20
N ALA A 131 9.33 3.70 6.79
CA ALA A 131 8.75 4.17 8.05
C ALA A 131 8.52 2.99 9.01
N LEU A 132 8.79 3.21 10.30
CA LEU A 132 8.56 2.22 11.35
C LEU A 132 7.16 2.38 11.94
N ILE A 133 6.21 1.56 11.49
CA ILE A 133 4.80 1.68 11.87
C ILE A 133 4.42 0.62 12.90
N LEU A 134 3.83 1.07 14.01
CA LEU A 134 3.17 0.19 14.98
C LEU A 134 1.83 -0.31 14.41
N ASN A 135 1.75 -1.59 14.11
CA ASN A 135 0.47 -2.21 13.78
C ASN A 135 -0.31 -2.48 15.08
N LEU A 136 -1.40 -1.73 15.30
CA LEU A 136 -2.19 -1.83 16.53
C LEU A 136 -2.92 -3.18 16.69
N GLN A 137 -3.13 -3.93 15.61
CA GLN A 137 -3.77 -5.25 15.65
C GLN A 137 -2.78 -6.32 16.09
N THR A 138 -1.59 -6.34 15.49
CA THR A 138 -0.56 -7.36 15.79
C THR A 138 0.34 -6.97 16.95
N LYS A 139 0.30 -5.69 17.39
CA LYS A 139 1.18 -5.10 18.41
C LYS A 139 2.67 -5.18 18.07
N ARG A 140 2.98 -5.21 16.76
CA ARG A 140 4.36 -5.26 16.24
C ARG A 140 4.71 -3.96 15.53
N VAL A 141 5.97 -3.56 15.68
CA VAL A 141 6.57 -2.54 14.83
C VAL A 141 6.97 -3.23 13.52
N THR A 142 6.58 -2.63 12.40
CA THR A 142 6.85 -3.12 11.06
C THR A 142 7.57 -2.06 10.26
N VAL A 143 8.40 -2.46 9.31
CA VAL A 143 8.97 -1.54 8.32
C VAL A 143 7.98 -1.46 7.16
N GLN A 144 7.39 -0.29 6.93
CA GLN A 144 6.62 -0.02 5.73
C GLN A 144 7.52 0.70 4.73
N ARG A 145 7.71 0.12 3.55
CA ARG A 145 8.34 0.81 2.43
C ARG A 145 7.27 1.49 1.61
N ILE A 146 7.48 2.76 1.32
CA ILE A 146 6.54 3.62 0.61
C ILE A 146 7.22 4.16 -0.63
N PHE A 147 6.64 3.87 -1.79
CA PHE A 147 7.06 4.43 -3.08
C PHE A 147 6.04 5.45 -3.55
N PHE A 148 6.49 6.60 -4.04
CA PHE A 148 5.57 7.71 -4.30
C PHE A 148 6.01 8.67 -5.39
N LYS A 149 5.03 9.40 -5.91
CA LYS A 149 5.19 10.48 -6.89
C LYS A 149 4.21 11.61 -6.59
N ARG A 150 4.61 12.84 -6.93
CA ARG A 150 3.72 14.01 -6.92
C ARG A 150 2.90 14.05 -8.22
N SER A 151 1.62 14.38 -8.10
CA SER A 151 0.75 14.79 -9.21
C SER A 151 -0.07 16.01 -8.81
N GLY A 152 0.25 17.16 -9.40
CA GLY A 152 -0.36 18.44 -9.03
C GLY A 152 -0.19 18.77 -7.54
N SER A 153 -1.31 18.99 -6.86
CA SER A 153 -1.40 19.24 -5.41
C SER A 153 -1.46 17.97 -4.56
N HIS A 154 -1.33 16.79 -5.16
CA HIS A 154 -1.41 15.52 -4.46
C HIS A 154 -0.11 14.74 -4.53
N VAL A 155 0.11 13.89 -3.53
CA VAL A 155 1.11 12.82 -3.60
C VAL A 155 0.39 11.49 -3.56
N ILE A 156 0.68 10.64 -4.54
CA ILE A 156 0.15 9.29 -4.61
C ILE A 156 1.30 8.35 -4.28
N GLY A 157 1.04 7.39 -3.40
CA GLY A 157 2.01 6.38 -3.00
C GLY A 157 1.44 4.98 -2.99
N VAL A 158 2.33 4.00 -3.10
CA VAL A 158 2.07 2.59 -2.84
C VAL A 158 2.99 2.13 -1.72
N GLN A 159 2.43 1.42 -0.73
CA GLN A 159 3.15 0.95 0.43
C GLN A 159 2.97 -0.53 0.68
N ALA A 160 4.02 -1.19 1.18
CA ALA A 160 3.97 -2.57 1.64
C ALA A 160 4.83 -2.77 2.88
N GLU A 161 4.43 -3.75 3.67
CA GLU A 161 5.21 -4.25 4.79
C GLU A 161 6.40 -5.07 4.27
N ILE A 162 7.61 -4.74 4.73
CA ILE A 162 8.79 -5.58 4.51
C ILE A 162 8.77 -6.70 5.54
N LYS A 163 8.69 -7.95 5.06
CA LYS A 163 8.80 -9.16 5.90
C LYS A 163 10.22 -9.71 5.81
N GLU A 164 10.73 -10.26 6.92
CA GLU A 164 12.15 -10.70 7.11
C GLU A 164 12.69 -11.75 6.12
N ASN A 165 11.96 -12.16 5.08
CA ASN A 165 12.41 -13.13 4.07
C ASN A 165 12.07 -12.74 2.62
N THR A 166 11.79 -11.47 2.35
CA THR A 166 11.41 -11.03 0.99
C THR A 166 12.31 -9.89 0.54
N GLU A 167 13.29 -10.21 -0.31
CA GLU A 167 14.07 -9.19 -1.02
C GLU A 167 13.18 -8.41 -1.99
N LEU A 168 13.56 -7.14 -2.19
CA LEU A 168 12.86 -6.11 -2.97
C LEU A 168 13.08 -6.25 -4.48
#